data_AF-A0A0G4EUK8-F1
#
_entry.id   AF-A0A0G4EUK8-F1
#
_cell.length_a   1.000
_cell.length_b   1.000
_cell.length_c   1.000
_cell.angle_alpha   90.00
_cell.angle_beta   90.00
_cell.angle_gamma   90.00
#
_symmetry.space_group_name_H-M   'P 1'
#
loop_
_entity.id
_entity.type
_entity.pdbx_description
1 polymer ?
#
loop_
_entity_poly.entity_id
_entity_poly.type
_entity_poly.pdbx_seq_one_letter_code
_entity_poly.pdbx_strand_id
1 'polypeptide(L)'
;MEAGKEADSSCSASCVGAESEHGESDVVIIAKWGSREVELSFTPTDFETFTVSDLKGKISEELTIPMDRQKLLGVTNCNGKAPQDGDLLSSLSFKKTSPKLSFMLMGTPLAQTFIDPSKRDDLPEVVNDLAWDYVPTENNISEIRNDIHLSRLHKAIEKTTITLIQPFRPKRKLLVLDLDYTVFDCKGDPRAIQDAKRPFLDHFMETVYAHYDIAVWSQTEWKWVEMKCTELGFLTSPKYAVNFVLDSRQKDGTSRTHEVKALEIIWAKFPDTWGPHNTLHVDDLSRNFAMNPKNGIKVSSYKMSKRGSDTELYQLSAYLAHVASMPDVSSIDHSKWKQVAKQLQDAFTYGAAAANGQ
;
A
#
# COMPACT_ATOMS: atom_id res chain seq x y z
N MET A 1 69.79 -17.11 -62.32
CA MET A 1 69.73 -18.02 -61.18
C MET A 1 68.29 -18.49 -61.10
N GLU A 2 67.94 -19.52 -61.87
CA GLU A 2 67.96 -20.94 -61.41
C GLU A 2 67.09 -21.09 -60.16
N ALA A 3 65.86 -21.57 -60.32
CA ALA A 3 65.47 -23.00 -60.37
C ALA A 3 65.03 -23.44 -58.95
N GLY A 4 63.99 -24.23 -58.71
CA GLY A 4 63.01 -24.98 -59.50
C GLY A 4 61.84 -25.33 -58.54
N LYS A 5 60.61 -25.53 -59.05
CA LYS A 5 59.98 -26.83 -59.41
C LYS A 5 59.82 -27.77 -58.20
N GLU A 6 58.67 -28.33 -57.89
CA GLU A 6 57.73 -29.14 -58.70
C GLU A 6 56.25 -28.82 -58.32
N ALA A 7 55.25 -28.70 -59.22
CA ALA A 7 54.56 -29.72 -60.03
C ALA A 7 54.09 -30.92 -59.16
N ASP A 8 52.84 -31.40 -59.17
CA ASP A 8 51.94 -31.59 -60.30
C ASP A 8 50.56 -32.10 -59.82
N SER A 9 49.61 -32.20 -60.76
CA SER A 9 48.36 -33.01 -60.73
C SER A 9 47.15 -32.45 -59.97
N SER A 10 45.91 -32.46 -60.49
CA SER A 10 45.30 -32.66 -61.80
C SER A 10 43.78 -32.41 -61.65
N CYS A 11 43.08 -32.21 -62.78
CA CYS A 11 41.64 -32.44 -62.99
C CYS A 11 40.59 -31.51 -62.35
N SER A 12 40.16 -30.54 -63.17
CA SER A 12 38.82 -30.41 -63.76
C SER A 12 37.54 -30.56 -62.92
N ALA A 13 36.66 -29.60 -63.19
CA ALA A 13 35.20 -29.65 -63.25
C ALA A 13 34.44 -29.03 -62.05
N SER A 14 33.85 -27.87 -62.36
CA SER A 14 32.68 -27.21 -61.80
C SER A 14 32.02 -27.81 -60.56
N CYS A 15 31.88 -26.98 -59.53
CA CYS A 15 30.68 -26.98 -58.72
C CYS A 15 30.34 -25.57 -58.25
N VAL A 16 29.08 -25.23 -58.52
CA VAL A 16 28.33 -24.09 -58.02
C VAL A 16 28.32 -24.15 -56.50
N GLY A 17 28.62 -23.02 -55.85
CA GLY A 17 28.46 -22.84 -54.42
C GLY A 17 27.95 -21.43 -54.17
N ALA A 18 26.63 -21.28 -54.26
CA ALA A 18 25.93 -20.08 -53.83
C ALA A 18 26.23 -19.84 -52.35
N GLU A 19 26.85 -18.71 -52.03
CA GLU A 19 26.82 -18.14 -50.70
C GLU A 19 25.36 -17.76 -50.42
N SER A 20 24.66 -18.66 -49.73
CA SER A 20 23.36 -18.34 -49.15
C SER A 20 23.60 -17.68 -47.81
N GLU A 21 23.63 -16.35 -47.82
CA GLU A 21 23.26 -15.54 -46.66
C GLU A 21 21.89 -16.04 -46.18
N HIS A 22 21.87 -16.92 -45.17
CA HIS A 22 20.66 -17.19 -44.42
C HIS A 22 20.43 -15.96 -43.55
N GLY A 23 19.68 -15.00 -44.10
CA GLY A 23 19.07 -13.94 -43.31
C GLY A 23 18.18 -14.58 -42.25
N GLU A 24 18.68 -14.63 -41.02
CA GLU A 24 17.93 -15.04 -39.85
C GLU A 24 16.78 -14.05 -39.66
N SER A 25 15.58 -14.45 -40.08
CA SER A 25 14.39 -13.62 -39.93
C SER A 25 13.98 -13.56 -38.46
N ASP A 26 13.83 -12.35 -37.91
CA ASP A 26 13.33 -12.12 -36.56
C ASP A 26 12.00 -12.86 -36.33
N VAL A 27 11.89 -13.49 -35.16
CA VAL A 27 10.66 -14.16 -34.72
C VAL A 27 9.74 -13.12 -34.09
N VAL A 28 8.57 -12.91 -34.70
CA VAL A 28 7.58 -11.95 -34.20
C VAL A 28 6.45 -12.68 -33.47
N ILE A 29 6.23 -12.32 -32.19
CA ILE A 29 5.11 -12.80 -31.37
C ILE A 29 4.11 -11.64 -31.21
N ILE A 30 2.85 -11.89 -31.53
CA ILE A 30 1.77 -10.89 -31.44
C ILE A 30 0.99 -11.06 -30.14
N ALA A 31 1.07 -10.06 -29.26
CA ALA A 31 0.24 -9.96 -28.06
C ALA A 31 -1.06 -9.19 -28.39
N LYS A 32 -2.21 -9.88 -28.34
CA LYS A 32 -3.53 -9.28 -28.55
C LYS A 32 -4.10 -8.82 -27.21
N TRP A 33 -4.15 -7.51 -26.98
CA TRP A 33 -4.64 -6.90 -25.74
C TRP A 33 -5.86 -6.01 -26.03
N GLY A 34 -7.05 -6.49 -25.67
CA GLY A 34 -8.31 -5.81 -25.98
C GLY A 34 -8.52 -5.69 -27.49
N SER A 35 -8.57 -4.46 -28.00
CA SER A 35 -8.65 -4.15 -29.44
C SER A 35 -7.30 -3.84 -30.10
N ARG A 36 -6.19 -3.89 -29.35
CA ARG A 36 -4.84 -3.60 -29.84
C ARG A 36 -4.05 -4.88 -30.07
N GLU A 37 -3.21 -4.87 -31.10
CA GLU A 37 -2.22 -5.91 -31.36
C GLU A 37 -0.82 -5.30 -31.20
N VAL A 38 0.02 -5.90 -30.35
CA VAL A 38 1.40 -5.47 -30.11
C VAL A 38 2.33 -6.54 -30.67
N GLU A 39 3.22 -6.12 -31.57
CA GLU A 39 4.22 -7.00 -32.17
C GLU A 39 5.51 -6.96 -31.34
N LEU A 40 5.91 -8.11 -30.81
CA LEU A 40 7.14 -8.29 -30.03
C LEU A 40 8.14 -9.04 -30.90
N SER A 41 9.20 -8.36 -31.33
CA SER A 41 10.28 -8.98 -32.11
C SER A 41 11.36 -9.58 -31.21
N PHE A 42 11.82 -10.76 -31.61
CA PHE A 42 12.90 -11.50 -30.98
C PHE A 42 13.89 -11.93 -32.07
N THR A 43 15.18 -11.79 -31.80
CA THR A 43 16.17 -12.44 -32.66
C THR A 43 16.04 -13.97 -32.51
N PRO A 44 16.48 -14.78 -33.49
CA PRO A 44 16.42 -16.24 -33.36
C PRO A 44 17.15 -16.77 -32.12
N THR A 45 18.27 -16.15 -31.74
CA THR A 45 19.01 -16.47 -30.51
C THR A 45 18.20 -16.12 -29.25
N ASP A 46 17.48 -14.99 -29.23
CA ASP A 46 16.62 -14.61 -28.11
C ASP A 46 15.44 -15.59 -27.98
N PHE A 47 14.83 -16.00 -29.09
CA PHE A 47 13.68 -16.91 -29.06
C PHE A 47 14.02 -18.30 -28.50
N GLU A 48 15.25 -18.77 -28.71
CA GLU A 48 15.71 -20.05 -28.16
C GLU A 48 16.13 -19.98 -26.69
N THR A 49 16.60 -18.82 -26.23
CA THR A 49 17.18 -18.65 -24.88
C THR A 49 16.24 -17.99 -23.88
N PHE A 50 15.29 -17.18 -24.33
CA PHE A 50 14.43 -16.40 -23.45
C PHE A 50 13.35 -17.26 -22.80
N THR A 51 12.98 -16.84 -21.60
CA THR A 51 11.92 -17.45 -20.81
C THR A 51 10.62 -16.66 -20.93
N VAL A 52 9.52 -17.23 -20.44
CA VAL A 52 8.24 -16.52 -20.28
C VAL A 52 8.40 -15.29 -19.38
N SER A 53 9.30 -15.31 -18.39
CA SER A 53 9.63 -14.13 -17.58
C SER A 53 10.17 -12.98 -18.42
N ASP A 54 11.05 -13.25 -19.38
CA ASP A 54 11.64 -12.23 -20.25
C ASP A 54 10.61 -11.66 -21.23
N LEU A 55 9.71 -12.52 -21.74
CA LEU A 55 8.55 -12.07 -22.52
C LEU A 55 7.64 -11.16 -21.69
N LYS A 56 7.37 -11.50 -20.42
CA LYS A 56 6.58 -10.64 -19.51
C LYS A 56 7.28 -9.32 -19.21
N GLY A 57 8.61 -9.32 -19.13
CA GLY A 57 9.45 -8.12 -19.02
C GLY A 57 9.23 -7.18 -20.20
N LYS A 58 9.39 -7.67 -21.44
CA LYS A 58 9.14 -6.87 -22.65
C LYS A 58 7.71 -6.35 -22.74
N ILE A 59 6.71 -7.16 -22.37
CA ILE A 59 5.31 -6.72 -22.30
C ILE A 59 5.13 -5.59 -21.27
N SER A 60 5.83 -5.67 -20.13
CA SER A 60 5.77 -4.64 -19.10
C SER A 60 6.39 -3.32 -19.57
N GLU A 61 7.47 -3.37 -20.34
CA GLU A 61 8.11 -2.19 -20.93
C GLU A 61 7.20 -1.51 -21.97
N GLU A 62 6.61 -2.30 -22.88
CA GLU A 62 5.77 -1.78 -23.97
C GLU A 62 4.37 -1.34 -23.51
N LEU A 63 3.73 -2.12 -22.64
CA LEU A 63 2.32 -1.89 -22.25
C LEU A 63 2.13 -1.34 -20.84
N THR A 64 3.21 -1.16 -20.05
CA THR A 64 3.14 -0.71 -18.64
C THR A 64 2.22 -1.58 -17.76
N ILE A 65 2.08 -2.86 -18.11
CA ILE A 65 1.31 -3.85 -17.36
C ILE A 65 2.28 -4.62 -16.44
N PRO A 66 2.12 -4.59 -15.12
CA PRO A 66 2.98 -5.33 -14.18
C PRO A 66 3.03 -6.83 -14.48
N MET A 67 4.21 -7.45 -14.34
CA MET A 67 4.43 -8.87 -14.68
C MET A 67 3.50 -9.85 -13.94
N ASP A 68 3.13 -9.53 -12.69
CA ASP A 68 2.19 -10.29 -11.85
C ASP A 68 0.74 -10.22 -12.34
N ARG A 69 0.43 -9.26 -13.22
CA ARG A 69 -0.93 -8.99 -13.75
C ARG A 69 -1.09 -9.37 -15.21
N GLN A 70 -0.06 -9.95 -15.82
CA GLN A 70 -0.10 -10.42 -17.19
C GLN A 70 -0.56 -11.88 -17.23
N LYS A 71 -1.72 -12.12 -17.84
CA LYS A 71 -2.24 -13.46 -18.13
C LYS A 71 -2.14 -13.72 -19.62
N LEU A 72 -1.29 -14.67 -20.00
CA LEU A 72 -1.14 -15.16 -21.36
C LEU A 72 -2.19 -16.25 -21.62
N LEU A 73 -3.12 -16.02 -22.54
CA LEU A 73 -4.22 -16.92 -22.87
C LEU A 73 -4.08 -17.44 -24.31
N GLY A 74 -4.44 -18.70 -24.51
CA GLY A 74 -4.29 -19.36 -25.81
C GLY A 74 -2.87 -19.85 -26.10
N VAL A 75 -2.01 -19.89 -25.07
CA VAL A 75 -0.67 -20.50 -25.10
C VAL A 75 -0.59 -21.55 -24.03
N THR A 76 0.02 -22.68 -24.35
CA THR A 76 0.31 -23.76 -23.40
C THR A 76 1.78 -24.14 -23.48
N ASN A 77 2.36 -24.59 -22.38
CA ASN A 77 3.67 -25.21 -22.41
C ASN A 77 3.63 -26.61 -23.03
N CYS A 78 4.79 -27.25 -23.16
CA CYS A 78 4.96 -28.60 -23.71
C CYS A 78 4.10 -29.68 -23.02
N ASN A 79 3.67 -29.43 -21.79
CA ASN A 79 2.82 -30.32 -20.99
C ASN A 79 1.32 -30.02 -21.09
N GLY A 80 0.93 -29.10 -21.98
CA GLY A 80 -0.47 -28.67 -22.15
C GLY A 80 -1.03 -27.84 -20.99
N LYS A 81 -0.17 -27.35 -20.10
CA LYS A 81 -0.53 -26.50 -18.95
C LYS A 81 -0.26 -25.02 -19.27
N ALA A 82 -0.76 -24.13 -18.39
CA ALA A 82 -0.46 -22.71 -18.49
C ALA A 82 1.06 -22.47 -18.40
N PRO A 83 1.63 -21.55 -19.20
CA PRO A 83 3.06 -21.25 -19.18
C PRO A 83 3.53 -20.77 -17.80
N GLN A 84 4.66 -21.29 -17.33
CA GLN A 84 5.34 -20.85 -16.12
C GLN A 84 6.50 -19.91 -16.46
N ASP A 85 6.91 -19.08 -15.51
CA ASP A 85 7.92 -18.03 -15.75
C ASP A 85 9.28 -18.57 -16.21
N GLY A 86 9.62 -19.81 -15.83
CA GLY A 86 10.84 -20.50 -16.26
C GLY A 86 10.72 -21.33 -17.54
N ASP A 87 9.54 -21.39 -18.17
CA ASP A 87 9.37 -22.09 -19.45
C ASP A 87 10.05 -21.29 -20.58
N LEU A 88 10.74 -21.98 -21.49
CA LEU A 88 11.38 -21.35 -22.66
C LEU A 88 10.34 -20.95 -23.70
N LEU A 89 10.57 -19.83 -24.42
CA LEU A 89 9.68 -19.37 -25.48
C LEU A 89 9.54 -20.39 -26.62
N SER A 90 10.64 -21.06 -26.98
CA SER A 90 10.67 -22.16 -27.96
C SER A 90 9.79 -23.36 -27.58
N SER A 91 9.47 -23.54 -26.29
CA SER A 91 8.66 -24.65 -25.79
C SER A 91 7.15 -24.36 -25.77
N LEU A 92 6.74 -23.16 -26.17
CA LEU A 92 5.36 -22.70 -26.13
C LEU A 92 4.59 -23.14 -27.38
N SER A 93 3.40 -23.70 -27.15
CA SER A 93 2.44 -24.04 -28.20
C SER A 93 1.35 -22.97 -28.27
N PHE A 94 1.26 -22.30 -29.41
CA PHE A 94 0.22 -21.31 -29.71
C PHE A 94 -1.02 -22.00 -30.32
N LYS A 95 -2.22 -21.50 -30.01
CA LYS A 95 -3.47 -22.05 -30.55
C LYS A 95 -3.48 -21.96 -32.09
N LYS A 96 -3.76 -23.08 -32.77
CA LYS A 96 -3.69 -23.33 -34.24
C LYS A 96 -4.53 -22.43 -35.16
N THR A 97 -5.06 -21.32 -34.68
CA THR A 97 -6.02 -20.47 -35.38
C THR A 97 -5.38 -19.41 -36.29
N SER A 98 -4.05 -19.30 -36.35
CA SER A 98 -3.39 -18.25 -37.14
C SER A 98 -2.00 -18.69 -37.63
N PRO A 99 -1.56 -18.28 -38.84
CA PRO A 99 -0.20 -18.54 -39.33
C PRO A 99 0.89 -17.70 -38.63
N LYS A 100 0.51 -16.85 -37.65
CA LYS A 100 1.39 -16.00 -36.85
C LYS A 100 1.36 -16.44 -35.39
N LEU A 101 2.51 -16.45 -34.71
CA LEU A 101 2.62 -16.72 -33.27
C LEU A 101 1.86 -15.62 -32.52
N SER A 102 0.69 -15.91 -31.98
CA SER A 102 -0.12 -14.91 -31.30
C SER A 102 -0.83 -15.45 -30.07
N PHE A 103 -0.98 -14.60 -29.06
CA PHE A 103 -1.67 -14.93 -27.82
C PHE A 103 -2.55 -13.78 -27.36
N MET A 104 -3.58 -14.09 -26.58
CA MET A 104 -4.39 -13.07 -25.94
C MET A 104 -3.76 -12.69 -24.61
N LEU A 105 -3.44 -11.41 -24.44
CA LEU A 105 -2.96 -10.85 -23.20
C LEU A 105 -4.15 -10.29 -22.42
N MET A 106 -4.37 -10.76 -21.20
CA MET A 106 -5.23 -10.10 -20.22
C MET A 106 -4.36 -9.47 -19.14
N GLY A 107 -4.51 -8.16 -18.96
CA GLY A 107 -3.83 -7.41 -17.92
C GLY A 107 -4.33 -5.98 -17.91
N THR A 108 -4.29 -5.34 -16.75
CA THR A 108 -4.68 -3.93 -16.60
C THR A 108 -3.42 -3.12 -16.38
N PRO A 109 -3.12 -2.12 -17.23
CA PRO A 109 -2.02 -1.19 -17.00
C PRO A 109 -2.14 -0.53 -15.64
N LEU A 110 -1.01 -0.17 -15.04
CA LEU A 110 -1.00 0.53 -13.73
C LEU A 110 -1.91 1.77 -13.74
N ALA A 111 -1.88 2.54 -14.84
CA ALA A 111 -2.68 3.76 -15.01
C ALA A 111 -4.21 3.51 -15.07
N GLN A 112 -4.65 2.30 -15.46
CA GLN A 112 -6.08 1.94 -15.57
C GLN A 112 -6.57 1.06 -14.43
N THR A 113 -5.72 0.70 -13.48
CA THR A 113 -6.11 -0.08 -12.29
C THR A 113 -7.01 0.74 -11.37
N PHE A 114 -6.91 2.07 -11.41
CA PHE A 114 -7.87 2.96 -10.76
C PHE A 114 -9.11 3.14 -11.65
N ILE A 115 -10.04 2.19 -11.56
CA ILE A 115 -11.43 2.44 -11.95
C ILE A 115 -12.10 3.03 -10.71
N ASP A 116 -12.33 4.33 -10.75
CA ASP A 116 -13.15 5.03 -9.76
C ASP A 116 -14.60 4.51 -9.85
N PRO A 117 -15.13 3.85 -8.80
CA PRO A 117 -16.52 3.40 -8.75
C PRO A 117 -17.51 4.55 -8.98
N SER A 118 -17.09 5.79 -8.72
CA SER A 118 -17.89 7.01 -8.91
C SER A 118 -18.17 7.35 -10.38
N LYS A 119 -17.56 6.65 -11.35
CA LYS A 119 -17.82 6.82 -12.79
C LYS A 119 -18.91 5.90 -13.34
N ARG A 120 -19.55 5.12 -12.47
CA ARG A 120 -20.67 4.23 -12.80
C ARG A 120 -21.87 4.59 -11.94
N ASP A 121 -22.83 5.27 -12.55
CA ASP A 121 -24.12 5.65 -11.93
C ASP A 121 -25.04 4.45 -11.67
N ASP A 122 -24.67 3.25 -12.15
CA ASP A 122 -25.44 2.00 -12.06
C ASP A 122 -24.93 1.03 -10.97
N LEU A 123 -24.04 1.48 -10.09
CA LEU A 123 -23.61 0.65 -8.96
C LEU A 123 -24.63 0.72 -7.82
N PRO A 124 -25.10 -0.43 -7.29
CA PRO A 124 -25.93 -0.42 -6.10
C PRO A 124 -25.17 0.26 -4.96
N GLU A 125 -25.89 1.02 -4.14
CA GLU A 125 -25.34 1.63 -2.92
C GLU A 125 -24.70 0.53 -2.08
N VAL A 126 -23.36 0.46 -2.09
CA VAL A 126 -22.62 -0.55 -1.35
C VAL A 126 -22.75 -0.19 0.12
N VAL A 127 -23.76 -0.76 0.77
CA VAL A 127 -23.82 -0.87 2.21
C VAL A 127 -22.54 -1.57 2.63
N ASN A 128 -21.69 -0.88 3.39
CA ASN A 128 -20.46 -1.45 3.90
C ASN A 128 -20.79 -2.49 4.98
N ASP A 129 -21.10 -3.70 4.56
CA ASP A 129 -21.34 -4.91 5.34
C ASP A 129 -20.10 -5.37 6.13
N LEU A 130 -18.96 -4.70 5.98
CA LEU A 130 -17.76 -4.81 6.83
C LEU A 130 -17.70 -3.77 7.97
N ALA A 131 -18.69 -2.87 8.06
CA ALA A 131 -18.88 -1.96 9.19
C ALA A 131 -19.69 -2.60 10.32
N TRP A 132 -19.55 -3.91 10.52
CA TRP A 132 -19.85 -4.48 11.83
C TRP A 132 -18.88 -3.81 12.79
N ASP A 133 -19.39 -2.86 13.56
CA ASP A 133 -18.70 -2.19 14.66
C ASP A 133 -18.40 -3.22 15.73
N TYR A 134 -17.44 -4.10 15.44
CA TYR A 134 -16.84 -4.99 16.40
C TYR A 134 -16.08 -4.08 17.37
N VAL A 135 -16.75 -3.76 18.47
CA VAL A 135 -16.14 -3.22 19.67
C VAL A 135 -15.77 -4.44 20.50
N PRO A 136 -14.47 -4.75 20.69
CA PRO A 136 -14.07 -5.77 21.64
C PRO A 136 -14.66 -5.43 23.01
N THR A 137 -15.70 -6.15 23.43
CA THR A 137 -16.11 -6.16 24.83
C THR A 137 -15.13 -7.03 25.60
N GLU A 138 -14.98 -6.82 26.91
CA GLU A 138 -14.06 -7.60 27.74
C GLU A 138 -14.27 -9.12 27.59
N ASN A 139 -15.49 -9.54 27.24
CA ASN A 139 -15.88 -10.92 27.01
C ASN A 139 -15.28 -11.58 25.75
N ASN A 140 -14.81 -10.80 24.77
CA ASN A 140 -14.26 -11.34 23.51
C ASN A 140 -12.73 -11.25 23.44
N ILE A 141 -12.07 -10.74 24.47
CA ILE A 141 -10.60 -10.55 24.47
C ILE A 141 -9.88 -11.88 24.29
N SER A 142 -10.38 -12.98 24.87
CA SER A 142 -9.79 -14.32 24.73
C SER A 142 -9.86 -14.87 23.30
N GLU A 143 -10.92 -14.54 22.55
CA GLU A 143 -11.06 -14.95 21.15
C GLU A 143 -10.07 -14.18 20.26
N ILE A 144 -9.89 -12.90 20.55
CA ILE A 144 -8.95 -12.01 19.85
C ILE A 144 -7.50 -12.35 20.20
N ARG A 145 -7.21 -12.73 21.45
CA ARG A 145 -5.85 -13.03 21.93
C ARG A 145 -5.63 -14.53 22.08
N ASN A 146 -5.95 -15.29 21.04
CA ASN A 146 -5.65 -16.72 20.98
C ASN A 146 -4.18 -16.98 20.61
N ASP A 147 -3.71 -18.21 20.82
CA ASP A 147 -2.31 -18.61 20.59
C ASP A 147 -1.83 -18.34 19.15
N ILE A 148 -2.73 -18.48 18.16
CA ILE A 148 -2.41 -18.21 16.75
C ILE A 148 -2.14 -16.72 16.54
N HIS A 149 -2.97 -15.85 17.11
CA HIS A 149 -2.83 -14.40 17.01
C HIS A 149 -1.60 -13.90 17.77
N LEU A 150 -1.32 -14.46 18.95
CA LEU A 150 -0.10 -14.16 19.71
C LEU A 150 1.15 -14.60 18.96
N SER A 151 1.16 -15.79 18.34
CA SER A 151 2.28 -16.25 17.50
C SER A 151 2.52 -15.31 16.30
N ARG A 152 1.44 -14.85 15.65
CA ARG A 152 1.54 -13.86 14.55
C ARG A 152 2.07 -12.52 15.04
N LEU A 153 1.62 -12.07 16.21
CA LEU A 153 2.12 -10.85 16.84
C LEU A 153 3.62 -10.94 17.14
N HIS A 154 4.10 -12.04 17.72
CA HIS A 154 5.53 -12.25 17.95
C HIS A 154 6.35 -12.19 16.65
N LYS A 155 5.89 -12.87 15.58
CA LYS A 155 6.53 -12.79 14.27
C LYS A 155 6.52 -11.36 13.70
N ALA A 156 5.44 -10.61 13.92
CA ALA A 156 5.36 -9.22 13.50
C ALA A 156 6.32 -8.34 14.29
N ILE A 157 6.44 -8.52 15.61
CA ILE A 157 7.42 -7.84 16.46
C ILE A 157 8.83 -8.10 15.96
N GLU A 158 9.19 -9.36 15.69
CA GLU A 158 10.53 -9.73 15.20
C GLU A 158 10.83 -9.08 13.85
N LYS A 159 9.87 -9.15 12.92
CA LYS A 159 10.03 -8.65 11.54
C LYS A 159 10.05 -7.12 11.46
N THR A 160 9.24 -6.43 12.26
CA THR A 160 9.08 -4.99 12.14
C THR A 160 10.33 -4.27 12.65
N THR A 161 10.86 -3.39 11.82
CA THR A 161 11.94 -2.46 12.20
C THR A 161 11.37 -1.05 12.17
N ILE A 162 11.56 -0.30 13.25
CA ILE A 162 11.04 1.07 13.36
C ILE A 162 12.20 2.04 13.18
N THR A 163 12.20 2.76 12.07
CA THR A 163 13.17 3.83 11.80
C THR A 163 12.63 5.15 12.34
N LEU A 164 13.38 5.79 13.23
CA LEU A 164 13.03 7.11 13.75
C LEU A 164 13.37 8.19 12.71
N ILE A 165 12.38 9.01 12.38
CA ILE A 165 12.54 10.26 11.63
C ILE A 165 13.02 11.36 12.58
N GLN A 166 12.46 11.39 13.80
CA GLN A 166 12.85 12.31 14.86
C GLN A 166 12.99 11.58 16.20
N PRO A 167 13.94 11.98 17.06
CA PRO A 167 14.10 11.38 18.39
C PRO A 167 12.88 11.63 19.27
N PHE A 168 12.64 10.73 20.23
CA PHE A 168 11.59 10.91 21.23
C PHE A 168 11.91 12.06 22.17
N ARG A 169 10.88 12.77 22.60
CA ARG A 169 11.00 13.92 23.51
C ARG A 169 10.70 13.49 24.93
N PRO A 170 11.45 14.01 25.92
CA PRO A 170 11.26 13.61 27.31
C PRO A 170 9.87 14.02 27.82
N LYS A 171 9.26 13.16 28.64
CA LYS A 171 7.96 13.39 29.31
C LYS A 171 6.77 13.61 28.34
N ARG A 172 6.86 13.12 27.11
CA ARG A 172 5.72 13.08 26.17
C ARG A 172 5.05 11.72 26.21
N LYS A 173 3.76 11.68 25.87
CA LYS A 173 3.02 10.44 25.61
C LYS A 173 3.16 10.08 24.12
N LEU A 174 2.72 8.90 23.70
CA LEU A 174 2.71 8.50 22.30
C LEU A 174 1.29 8.59 21.73
N LEU A 175 1.16 9.23 20.57
CA LEU A 175 -0.06 9.24 19.76
C LEU A 175 0.22 8.51 18.44
N VAL A 176 -0.46 7.39 18.24
CA VAL A 176 -0.48 6.66 16.98
C VAL A 176 -1.69 7.11 16.17
N LEU A 177 -1.46 7.57 14.95
CA LEU A 177 -2.46 8.22 14.12
C LEU A 177 -2.64 7.47 12.80
N ASP A 178 -3.86 7.06 12.53
CA ASP A 178 -4.26 6.59 11.21
C ASP A 178 -4.39 7.75 10.20
N LEU A 179 -4.33 7.42 8.90
CA LEU A 179 -4.42 8.40 7.83
C LEU A 179 -5.79 8.43 7.14
N ASP A 180 -6.13 7.33 6.46
CA ASP A 180 -7.22 7.29 5.50
C ASP A 180 -8.57 7.39 6.21
N TYR A 181 -9.38 8.39 5.86
CA TYR A 181 -10.63 8.74 6.55
C TYR A 181 -10.49 9.19 8.02
N THR A 182 -9.29 9.12 8.60
CA THR A 182 -9.02 9.69 9.92
C THR A 182 -8.65 11.18 9.81
N VAL A 183 -7.63 11.51 9.00
CA VAL A 183 -7.11 12.89 8.83
C VAL A 183 -7.38 13.50 7.46
N PHE A 184 -7.77 12.71 6.47
CA PHE A 184 -8.11 13.18 5.13
C PHE A 184 -9.02 12.19 4.38
N ASP A 185 -9.68 12.64 3.32
CA ASP A 185 -10.50 11.78 2.47
C ASP A 185 -9.64 11.13 1.38
N CYS A 186 -9.44 9.81 1.46
CA CYS A 186 -8.60 9.06 0.53
C CYS A 186 -9.30 8.68 -0.79
N LYS A 187 -10.59 9.02 -0.97
CA LYS A 187 -11.36 8.75 -2.19
C LYS A 187 -11.22 9.82 -3.30
N GLY A 188 -10.36 10.83 -3.11
CA GLY A 188 -10.11 11.91 -4.07
C GLY A 188 -8.89 11.68 -4.98
N ASP A 189 -8.66 12.60 -5.93
CA ASP A 189 -7.43 12.64 -6.73
C ASP A 189 -6.21 12.79 -5.78
N PRO A 190 -5.19 11.91 -5.86
CA PRO A 190 -3.99 12.02 -5.04
C PRO A 190 -3.28 13.37 -5.15
N ARG A 191 -3.46 14.11 -6.25
CA ARG A 191 -2.91 15.45 -6.47
C ARG A 191 -3.65 16.55 -5.70
N ALA A 192 -4.77 16.21 -5.05
CA ALA A 192 -5.61 17.12 -4.29
C ALA A 192 -5.69 16.75 -2.79
N ILE A 193 -4.69 16.03 -2.25
CA ILE A 193 -4.66 15.65 -0.82
C ILE A 193 -4.79 16.87 0.10
N GLN A 194 -4.23 18.02 -0.30
CA GLN A 194 -4.37 19.28 0.45
C GLN A 194 -5.83 19.70 0.62
N ASP A 195 -6.62 19.62 -0.45
CA ASP A 195 -8.03 19.97 -0.42
C ASP A 195 -8.85 18.93 0.35
N ALA A 196 -8.42 17.67 0.29
CA ALA A 196 -9.03 16.54 1.00
C ALA A 196 -8.65 16.47 2.49
N LYS A 197 -7.85 17.41 3.02
CA LYS A 197 -7.53 17.47 4.45
C LYS A 197 -8.79 17.62 5.28
N ARG A 198 -8.90 16.83 6.33
CA ARG A 198 -9.94 17.01 7.35
C ARG A 198 -9.78 18.39 7.99
N PRO A 199 -10.88 19.15 8.19
CA PRO A 199 -10.82 20.44 8.85
C PRO A 199 -10.05 20.39 10.18
N PHE A 200 -9.32 21.45 10.47
CA PHE A 200 -8.52 21.62 11.69
C PHE A 200 -7.30 20.68 11.82
N LEU A 201 -6.88 19.99 10.75
CA LEU A 201 -5.74 19.08 10.81
C LEU A 201 -4.46 19.74 11.33
N ASP A 202 -4.06 20.90 10.79
CA ASP A 202 -2.81 21.56 11.23
C ASP A 202 -2.90 22.00 12.70
N HIS A 203 -4.04 22.56 13.11
CA HIS A 203 -4.30 22.93 14.51
C HIS A 203 -4.26 21.71 15.44
N PHE A 204 -4.86 20.60 15.01
CA PHE A 204 -4.84 19.34 15.73
C PHE A 204 -3.40 18.85 15.91
N MET A 205 -2.60 18.81 14.85
CA MET A 205 -1.21 18.35 14.88
C MET A 205 -0.34 19.24 15.79
N GLU A 206 -0.47 20.56 15.70
CA GLU A 206 0.24 21.50 16.59
C GLU A 206 -0.14 21.28 18.07
N THR A 207 -1.43 21.13 18.35
CA THR A 207 -1.95 20.96 19.71
C THR A 207 -1.49 19.63 20.31
N VAL A 208 -1.61 18.52 19.59
CA VAL A 208 -1.19 17.21 20.11
C VAL A 208 0.32 17.12 20.21
N TYR A 209 1.07 17.73 19.29
CA TYR A 209 2.54 17.71 19.35
C TYR A 209 3.09 18.36 20.62
N ALA A 210 2.37 19.33 21.21
CA ALA A 210 2.75 19.91 22.50
C ALA A 210 2.75 18.90 23.66
N HIS A 211 2.10 17.74 23.51
CA HIS A 211 1.91 16.74 24.56
C HIS A 211 2.36 15.32 24.18
N TYR A 212 2.36 15.01 22.89
CA TYR A 212 2.57 13.67 22.35
C TYR A 212 3.69 13.66 21.32
N ASP A 213 4.56 12.67 21.40
CA ASP A 213 5.30 12.17 20.25
C ASP A 213 4.32 11.46 19.31
N ILE A 214 4.49 11.67 18.00
CA ILE A 214 3.50 11.29 17.00
C ILE A 214 4.07 10.18 16.12
N ALA A 215 3.32 9.09 16.02
CA ALA A 215 3.57 8.03 15.06
C ALA A 215 2.41 7.96 14.06
N VAL A 216 2.73 7.77 12.79
CA VAL A 216 1.71 7.51 11.77
C VAL A 216 1.66 6.01 11.50
N TRP A 217 0.48 5.41 11.45
CA TRP A 217 0.33 4.00 11.11
C TRP A 217 -0.73 3.81 10.04
N SER A 218 -0.31 3.44 8.83
CA SER A 218 -1.19 3.19 7.68
C SER A 218 -1.14 1.73 7.24
N GLN A 219 -2.28 1.20 6.76
CA GLN A 219 -2.37 -0.11 6.11
C GLN A 219 -2.13 -0.04 4.59
N THR A 220 -1.18 0.79 4.17
CA THR A 220 -0.75 0.93 2.77
C THR A 220 0.77 0.79 2.67
N GLU A 221 1.29 0.54 1.47
CA GLU A 221 2.75 0.40 1.28
C GLU A 221 3.50 1.71 1.54
N TRP A 222 4.72 1.61 2.09
CA TRP A 222 5.61 2.74 2.40
C TRP A 222 5.58 3.89 1.38
N LYS A 223 5.72 3.58 0.08
CA LYS A 223 5.75 4.60 -0.99
C LYS A 223 4.53 5.51 -0.97
N TRP A 224 3.35 4.95 -0.70
CA TRP A 224 2.11 5.71 -0.60
C TRP A 224 2.00 6.46 0.72
N VAL A 225 2.48 5.87 1.81
CA VAL A 225 2.49 6.52 3.12
C VAL A 225 3.41 7.74 3.12
N GLU A 226 4.60 7.63 2.54
CA GLU A 226 5.57 8.72 2.40
C GLU A 226 5.00 9.88 1.58
N MET A 227 4.38 9.58 0.43
CA MET A 227 3.70 10.58 -0.39
C MET A 227 2.58 11.28 0.41
N LYS A 228 1.69 10.50 1.06
CA LYS A 228 0.59 11.06 1.86
C LYS A 228 1.11 11.93 3.01
N CYS A 229 2.12 11.48 3.76
CA CYS A 229 2.67 12.25 4.87
C CYS A 229 3.34 13.55 4.40
N THR A 230 4.02 13.51 3.25
CA THR A 230 4.61 14.72 2.65
C THR A 230 3.52 15.70 2.22
N GLU A 231 2.53 15.23 1.48
CA GLU A 231 1.40 16.05 1.00
C GLU A 231 0.52 16.55 2.15
N LEU A 232 0.37 15.81 3.25
CA LEU A 232 -0.35 16.32 4.42
C LEU A 232 0.45 17.38 5.19
N GLY A 233 1.74 17.55 4.91
CA GLY A 233 2.64 18.47 5.60
C GLY A 233 3.28 17.87 6.85
N PHE A 234 3.12 16.57 7.10
CA PHE A 234 3.60 15.89 8.30
C PHE A 234 5.13 15.80 8.37
N LEU A 235 5.79 15.79 7.22
CA LEU A 235 7.25 15.71 7.11
C LEU A 235 7.91 17.08 6.84
N THR A 236 7.12 18.13 6.59
CA THR A 236 7.61 19.44 6.14
C THR A 236 7.22 20.59 7.07
N SER A 237 6.31 20.37 8.02
CA SER A 237 5.88 21.40 8.97
C SER A 237 7.01 21.81 9.93
N PRO A 238 7.23 23.12 10.16
CA PRO A 238 8.18 23.58 11.18
C PRO A 238 7.59 23.57 12.59
N LYS A 239 6.28 23.32 12.75
CA LYS A 239 5.57 23.49 14.02
C LYS A 239 5.37 22.20 14.79
N TYR A 240 5.42 21.07 14.10
CA TYR A 240 5.26 19.74 14.67
C TYR A 240 6.10 18.75 13.88
N ALA A 241 6.37 17.59 14.48
CA ALA A 241 7.14 16.55 13.82
C ALA A 241 6.58 15.16 14.13
N VAL A 242 6.66 14.28 13.12
CA VAL A 242 6.37 12.85 13.26
C VAL A 242 7.65 12.12 13.62
N ASN A 243 7.60 11.29 14.67
CA ASN A 243 8.74 10.55 15.19
C ASN A 243 9.06 9.33 14.35
N PHE A 244 8.04 8.57 13.92
CA PHE A 244 8.20 7.41 13.05
C PHE A 244 6.89 7.08 12.34
N VAL A 245 7.01 6.24 11.31
CA VAL A 245 5.90 5.81 10.47
C VAL A 245 5.93 4.29 10.39
N LEU A 246 4.75 3.67 10.49
CA LEU A 246 4.53 2.25 10.29
C LEU A 246 3.63 2.05 9.07
N ASP A 247 4.08 1.18 8.17
CA ASP A 247 3.34 0.76 6.99
C ASP A 247 2.95 -0.73 7.10
N SER A 248 2.01 -1.16 6.24
CA SER A 248 1.73 -2.58 6.06
C SER A 248 1.71 -2.89 4.57
N ARG A 249 2.34 -4.02 4.21
CA ARG A 249 2.08 -4.67 2.92
C ARG A 249 0.84 -5.54 3.04
N GLN A 250 -0.20 -5.21 2.27
CA GLN A 250 -1.23 -6.20 1.93
C GLN A 250 -0.55 -7.39 1.24
N LYS A 251 -0.68 -8.59 1.81
CA LYS A 251 -0.32 -9.84 1.13
C LYS A 251 -1.49 -10.35 0.30
N ASP A 252 -1.16 -10.90 -0.85
CA ASP A 252 -2.07 -11.40 -1.88
C ASP A 252 -3.18 -12.33 -1.38
N GLY A 253 -4.43 -11.86 -1.55
CA GLY A 253 -5.51 -12.55 -2.24
C GLY A 253 -6.13 -13.84 -1.70
N THR A 254 -5.60 -14.49 -0.65
CA THR A 254 -6.01 -15.88 -0.34
C THR A 254 -6.82 -16.10 0.94
N SER A 255 -7.03 -15.07 1.78
CA SER A 255 -8.15 -15.06 2.72
C SER A 255 -8.42 -13.64 3.20
N ARG A 256 -9.68 -13.31 3.49
CA ARG A 256 -10.07 -12.04 4.14
C ARG A 256 -9.62 -12.03 5.62
N THR A 257 -8.34 -12.22 5.89
CA THR A 257 -7.80 -12.01 7.24
C THR A 257 -7.72 -10.52 7.48
N HIS A 258 -8.54 -10.04 8.41
CA HIS A 258 -8.49 -8.65 8.84
C HIS A 258 -7.17 -8.37 9.55
N GLU A 259 -6.43 -7.39 9.05
CA GLU A 259 -5.21 -6.92 9.68
C GLU A 259 -5.53 -5.93 10.81
N VAL A 260 -4.78 -6.01 11.90
CA VAL A 260 -4.91 -5.15 13.09
C VAL A 260 -3.59 -4.43 13.35
N LYS A 261 -3.65 -3.24 13.95
CA LYS A 261 -2.50 -2.42 14.33
C LYS A 261 -2.19 -2.63 15.82
N ALA A 262 -1.52 -3.73 16.13
CA ALA A 262 -1.20 -4.11 17.49
C ALA A 262 -0.10 -3.21 18.08
N LEU A 263 -0.47 -2.33 19.02
CA LEU A 263 0.46 -1.40 19.67
C LEU A 263 1.62 -2.12 20.39
N GLU A 264 1.46 -3.39 20.76
CA GLU A 264 2.54 -4.22 21.29
C GLU A 264 3.77 -4.28 20.38
N ILE A 265 3.62 -4.08 19.06
CA ILE A 265 4.75 -3.97 18.14
C ILE A 265 5.64 -2.78 18.52
N ILE A 266 5.05 -1.65 18.86
CA ILE A 266 5.79 -0.45 19.27
C ILE A 266 6.34 -0.64 20.69
N TRP A 267 5.52 -1.13 21.61
CA TRP A 267 5.94 -1.34 23.00
C TRP A 267 7.09 -2.33 23.13
N ALA A 268 7.12 -3.39 22.31
CA ALA A 268 8.22 -4.34 22.30
C ALA A 268 9.54 -3.75 21.75
N LYS A 269 9.47 -2.73 20.88
CA LYS A 269 10.66 -2.06 20.32
C LYS A 269 11.19 -0.95 21.22
N PHE A 270 10.33 -0.36 22.04
CA PHE A 270 10.69 0.72 22.95
C PHE A 270 10.08 0.50 24.36
N PRO A 271 10.41 -0.61 25.03
CA PRO A 271 9.73 -1.03 26.27
C PRO A 271 9.95 -0.07 27.44
N ASP A 272 11.09 0.62 27.47
CA ASP A 272 11.42 1.58 28.52
C ASP A 272 10.75 2.94 28.32
N THR A 273 10.23 3.21 27.11
CA THR A 273 9.64 4.51 26.73
C THR A 273 8.12 4.42 26.60
N TRP A 274 7.61 3.38 25.94
CA TRP A 274 6.22 3.29 25.52
C TRP A 274 5.54 2.04 26.07
N GLY A 275 4.31 2.22 26.55
CA GLY A 275 3.45 1.14 26.99
C GLY A 275 1.97 1.54 26.98
N PRO A 276 1.08 0.67 27.47
CA PRO A 276 -0.36 0.97 27.52
C PRO A 276 -0.68 2.25 28.29
N HIS A 277 0.06 2.55 29.36
CA HIS A 277 -0.23 3.68 30.24
C HIS A 277 0.03 5.07 29.61
N ASN A 278 0.77 5.13 28.50
CA ASN A 278 1.15 6.39 27.86
C ASN A 278 0.99 6.41 26.35
N THR A 279 0.29 5.44 25.75
CA THR A 279 0.06 5.37 24.30
C THR A 279 -1.43 5.49 23.96
N LEU A 280 -1.79 6.31 22.98
CA LEU A 280 -3.14 6.36 22.41
C LEU A 280 -3.10 6.10 20.91
N HIS A 281 -4.15 5.50 20.37
CA HIS A 281 -4.31 5.17 18.96
C HIS A 281 -5.62 5.73 18.43
N VAL A 282 -5.53 6.67 17.49
CA VAL A 282 -6.68 7.30 16.82
C VAL A 282 -6.86 6.67 15.45
N ASP A 283 -8.06 6.11 15.21
CA ASP A 283 -8.41 5.42 13.98
C ASP A 283 -9.94 5.47 13.79
N ASP A 284 -10.43 5.49 12.55
CA ASP A 284 -11.87 5.46 12.28
C ASP A 284 -12.47 4.05 12.45
N LEU A 285 -11.63 3.01 12.43
CA LEU A 285 -12.01 1.61 12.46
C LEU A 285 -11.62 0.94 13.79
N SER A 286 -12.63 0.58 14.59
CA SER A 286 -12.38 -0.05 15.91
C SER A 286 -11.60 -1.35 15.85
N ARG A 287 -11.75 -2.11 14.77
CA ARG A 287 -10.99 -3.35 14.54
C ARG A 287 -9.47 -3.14 14.53
N ASN A 288 -8.99 -1.96 14.12
CA ASN A 288 -7.55 -1.71 14.00
C ASN A 288 -6.86 -1.72 15.37
N PHE A 289 -7.58 -1.44 16.45
CA PHE A 289 -7.09 -1.54 17.82
C PHE A 289 -7.71 -2.71 18.60
N ALA A 290 -8.15 -3.78 17.92
CA ALA A 290 -8.75 -4.95 18.57
C ALA A 290 -7.82 -5.62 19.60
N MET A 291 -6.50 -5.58 19.39
CA MET A 291 -5.50 -6.12 20.32
C MET A 291 -5.22 -5.20 21.52
N ASN A 292 -5.61 -3.92 21.43
CA ASN A 292 -5.34 -2.87 22.42
C ASN A 292 -6.56 -1.94 22.60
N PRO A 293 -7.75 -2.48 22.97
CA PRO A 293 -9.02 -1.73 22.96
C PRO A 293 -9.04 -0.57 23.95
N LYS A 294 -8.30 -0.67 25.07
CA LYS A 294 -8.18 0.39 26.09
C LYS A 294 -7.36 1.60 25.64
N ASN A 295 -6.63 1.48 24.53
CA ASN A 295 -5.78 2.55 23.99
C ASN A 295 -6.37 3.17 22.71
N GLY A 296 -7.48 2.61 22.19
CA GLY A 296 -8.10 3.04 20.95
C GLY A 296 -9.11 4.16 21.16
N ILE A 297 -9.04 5.19 20.33
CA ILE A 297 -10.02 6.28 20.23
C ILE A 297 -10.63 6.19 18.83
N LYS A 298 -11.88 5.73 18.77
CA LYS A 298 -12.64 5.70 17.52
C LYS A 298 -13.10 7.11 17.14
N VAL A 299 -12.67 7.59 15.97
CA VAL A 299 -13.22 8.80 15.35
C VAL A 299 -14.26 8.44 14.30
N SER A 300 -15.11 9.39 13.93
CA SER A 300 -15.95 9.26 12.75
C SER A 300 -15.10 9.37 11.50
N SER A 301 -15.35 8.48 10.53
CA SER A 301 -14.72 8.54 9.23
C SER A 301 -15.05 9.86 8.53
N TYR A 302 -14.02 10.49 7.98
CA TYR A 302 -14.10 11.77 7.29
C TYR A 302 -14.38 11.56 5.82
N LYS A 303 -15.28 12.36 5.26
CA LYS A 303 -15.50 12.46 3.81
C LYS A 303 -15.56 13.92 3.45
N MET A 304 -15.01 14.28 2.29
CA MET A 304 -14.93 15.66 1.82
C MET A 304 -16.31 16.33 1.74
N SER A 305 -17.37 15.56 1.44
CA SER A 305 -18.76 16.03 1.43
C SER A 305 -19.25 16.57 2.78
N LYS A 306 -18.62 16.21 3.90
CA LYS A 306 -18.95 16.68 5.25
C LYS A 306 -18.04 17.80 5.76
N ARG A 307 -17.11 18.30 4.93
CA ARG A 307 -16.10 19.30 5.35
C ARG A 307 -16.69 20.52 6.06
N GLY A 308 -17.83 21.04 5.60
CA GLY A 308 -18.43 22.25 6.15
C GLY A 308 -18.93 22.16 7.60
N SER A 309 -19.16 20.94 8.11
CA SER A 309 -19.66 20.71 9.47
C SER A 309 -18.74 19.82 10.32
N ASP A 310 -17.66 19.28 9.75
CA ASP A 310 -16.71 18.45 10.49
C ASP A 310 -15.85 19.31 11.43
N THR A 311 -16.00 19.07 12.73
CA THR A 311 -15.21 19.68 13.81
C THR A 311 -14.51 18.61 14.66
N GLU A 312 -14.40 17.39 14.13
CA GLU A 312 -13.98 16.23 14.90
C GLU A 312 -12.54 16.36 15.39
N LEU A 313 -11.61 16.79 14.53
CA LEU A 313 -10.20 16.98 14.92
C LEU A 313 -10.03 18.13 15.92
N TYR A 314 -10.87 19.17 15.82
CA TYR A 314 -10.87 20.25 16.79
C TYR A 314 -11.30 19.75 18.19
N GLN A 315 -12.41 19.01 18.28
CA GLN A 315 -12.85 18.38 19.53
C GLN A 315 -11.84 17.37 20.07
N LEU A 316 -11.26 16.55 19.18
CA LEU A 316 -10.28 15.55 19.54
C LEU A 316 -8.99 16.17 20.09
N SER A 317 -8.55 17.30 19.51
CA SER A 317 -7.36 18.02 20.01
C SER A 317 -7.52 18.44 21.48
N ALA A 318 -8.69 18.98 21.84
CA ALA A 318 -9.01 19.38 23.20
C ALA A 318 -9.06 18.16 24.16
N TYR A 319 -9.66 17.06 23.71
CA TYR A 319 -9.71 15.82 24.47
C TYR A 319 -8.31 15.23 24.73
N LEU A 320 -7.48 15.13 23.70
CA LEU A 320 -6.11 14.61 23.83
C LEU A 320 -5.26 15.50 24.71
N ALA A 321 -5.36 16.83 24.58
CA ALA A 321 -4.67 17.75 25.48
C ALA A 321 -5.07 17.54 26.95
N HIS A 322 -6.35 17.28 27.22
CA HIS A 322 -6.84 16.95 28.57
C HIS A 322 -6.35 15.59 29.07
N VAL A 323 -6.40 14.55 28.24
CA VAL A 323 -5.93 13.21 28.62
C VAL A 323 -4.41 13.15 28.81
N ALA A 324 -3.65 14.05 28.17
CA ALA A 324 -2.21 14.11 28.31
C ALA A 324 -1.74 14.32 29.76
N SER A 325 -2.53 14.97 30.61
CA SER A 325 -2.19 15.15 32.03
C SER A 325 -2.47 13.94 32.91
N MET A 326 -3.16 12.92 32.38
CA MET A 326 -3.53 11.73 33.15
C MET A 326 -2.32 10.80 33.33
N PRO A 327 -2.10 10.21 34.53
CA PRO A 327 -0.97 9.30 34.75
C PRO A 327 -1.00 8.09 33.83
N ASP A 328 -2.18 7.46 33.71
CA ASP A 328 -2.41 6.26 32.90
C ASP A 328 -3.59 6.48 31.96
N VAL A 329 -3.31 6.57 30.65
CA VAL A 329 -4.36 6.79 29.65
C VAL A 329 -5.23 5.57 29.42
N SER A 330 -4.72 4.35 29.65
CA SER A 330 -5.44 3.09 29.45
C SER A 330 -6.53 2.83 30.51
N SER A 331 -6.53 3.61 31.58
CA SER A 331 -7.56 3.58 32.63
C SER A 331 -8.84 4.33 32.25
N ILE A 332 -8.84 5.06 31.14
CA ILE A 332 -9.91 5.97 30.74
C ILE A 332 -10.84 5.28 29.74
N ASP A 333 -12.15 5.46 29.93
CA ASP A 333 -13.17 5.05 28.95
C ASP A 333 -13.20 6.02 27.76
N HIS A 334 -12.40 5.73 26.74
CA HIS A 334 -12.32 6.53 25.53
C HIS A 334 -13.58 6.48 24.65
N SER A 335 -14.52 5.57 24.89
CA SER A 335 -15.76 5.50 24.09
C SER A 335 -16.63 6.77 24.23
N LYS A 336 -16.44 7.52 25.33
CA LYS A 336 -17.17 8.74 25.66
C LYS A 336 -16.38 10.03 25.37
N TRP A 337 -15.27 9.93 24.63
CA TRP A 337 -14.37 11.06 24.40
C TRP A 337 -15.08 12.31 23.85
N LYS A 338 -16.08 12.16 22.97
CA LYS A 338 -16.86 13.28 22.42
C LYS A 338 -17.67 14.03 23.48
N GLN A 339 -18.22 13.31 24.46
CA GLN A 339 -18.96 13.93 25.57
C GLN A 339 -18.02 14.76 26.44
N VAL A 340 -16.84 14.23 26.74
CA VAL A 340 -15.80 14.93 27.49
C VAL A 340 -15.30 16.14 26.70
N ALA A 341 -15.01 15.99 25.41
CA ALA A 341 -14.57 17.09 24.55
C ALA A 341 -15.57 18.25 24.54
N LYS A 342 -16.87 17.94 24.43
CA LYS A 342 -17.93 18.95 24.49
C LYS A 342 -17.96 19.67 25.84
N GLN A 343 -17.87 18.94 26.95
CA GLN A 343 -17.83 19.54 28.29
C GLN A 343 -16.63 20.48 28.48
N LEU A 344 -15.46 20.12 27.94
CA LEU A 344 -14.26 20.95 27.97
C LEU A 344 -14.45 22.26 27.17
N GLN A 345 -15.10 22.19 26.02
CA GLN A 345 -15.40 23.36 25.18
C GLN A 345 -16.41 24.31 25.84
N ASP A 346 -17.46 23.75 26.43
CA ASP A 346 -18.47 24.52 27.16
C ASP A 346 -17.82 25.24 28.36
N ALA A 347 -17.00 24.53 29.15
CA ALA A 347 -16.29 25.11 30.30
C ALA A 347 -15.35 26.26 29.90
N PHE A 348 -14.65 26.15 28.78
CA PHE A 348 -13.79 27.23 28.26
C PHE A 348 -14.61 28.46 27.84
N THR A 349 -15.77 28.24 27.21
CA THR A 349 -16.66 29.31 26.75
C THR A 349 -17.27 30.08 27.93
N TYR A 350 -17.75 29.36 28.96
CA TYR A 350 -18.27 30.00 30.18
C TYR A 350 -17.18 30.70 31.00
N GLY A 351 -15.97 30.13 31.07
CA GLY A 351 -14.83 30.75 31.75
C GLY A 351 -14.37 32.05 31.07
N ALA A 352 -14.33 32.07 29.73
CA ALA A 352 -13.96 33.27 28.95
C ALA A 352 -15.05 34.36 29.02
N ALA A 353 -16.33 33.98 29.03
CA ALA A 353 -17.44 34.93 29.22
C ALA A 353 -17.44 35.54 30.63
N ALA A 354 -17.08 34.77 31.65
CA ALA A 354 -16.95 35.28 33.02
C ALA A 354 -15.72 36.20 33.19
N ALA A 355 -14.62 35.93 32.49
CA ALA A 355 -13.40 36.75 32.54
C ALA A 355 -13.52 38.08 31.77
N ASN A 356 -14.32 38.13 30.70
CA ASN A 356 -14.55 39.34 29.90
C ASN A 356 -15.72 40.21 30.41
N GLY A 357 -16.37 39.82 31.51
CA GLY A 357 -17.49 40.53 32.13
C GLY A 357 -17.11 41.35 33.37
N GLN A 358 -15.83 41.68 33.58
CA GLN A 358 -15.34 42.55 34.66
C GLN A 358 -14.84 43.89 34.15
#